data_AF-A0A933TRD0-F1
#
_entry.id   AF-A0A933TRD0-F1
#
_cell.length_a   1.000
_cell.length_b   1.000
_cell.length_c   1.000
_cell.angle_alpha   90.00
_cell.angle_beta   90.00
_cell.angle_gamma   90.00
#
_symmetry.space_group_name_H-M   'P 1'
#
loop_
_entity.id
_entity.type
_entity.pdbx_description
1 polymer ?
#
loop_
_entity_poly.entity_id
_entity_poly.type
_entity_poly.pdbx_seq_one_letter_code
_entity_poly.pdbx_strand_id
1 'polypeptide(L)'
;MQKDVIEMFEQSAETAMEAARKVGDLNMRAFDKLFQQQADLAAFYMDATTRSMELVTKAKGYQDLMAGQMALVRECGERCISTVRQTVAFASETATEYTTLAQDGIKVAQDQMTQAAGMAMKAAA
;
A
#
# COMPACT_ATOMS: atom_id res chain seq x y z
N MET A 1 2.06 0.76 -43.07
CA MET A 1 2.73 -0.43 -42.52
C MET A 1 3.94 -0.08 -41.68
N GLN A 2 5.05 0.44 -42.23
CA GLN A 2 6.26 0.68 -41.41
C GLN A 2 6.08 1.77 -40.33
N LYS A 3 5.36 2.85 -40.65
CA LYS A 3 5.03 3.93 -39.69
C LYS A 3 4.07 3.45 -38.59
N ASP A 4 3.05 2.68 -38.96
CA ASP A 4 2.06 2.13 -38.01
C ASP A 4 2.69 1.14 -37.02
N VAL A 5 3.67 0.34 -37.46
CA VAL A 5 4.43 -0.57 -36.59
C VAL A 5 5.33 0.18 -35.60
N ILE A 6 5.93 1.30 -36.03
CA ILE A 6 6.73 2.16 -35.15
C ILE A 6 5.84 2.83 -34.10
N GLU A 7 4.69 3.39 -34.50
CA GLU A 7 3.73 4.00 -33.56
C GLU A 7 3.20 2.98 -32.54
N MET A 8 2.90 1.75 -32.97
CA MET A 8 2.47 0.66 -32.07
C MET A 8 3.57 0.27 -31.06
N PHE A 9 4.84 0.29 -31.47
CA PHE A 9 5.98 0.02 -30.59
C PHE A 9 6.19 1.15 -29.58
N GLU A 10 6.09 2.41 -30.01
CA GLU A 10 6.19 3.57 -29.13
C GLU A 10 5.08 3.57 -28.07
N GLN A 11 3.82 3.35 -28.47
CA GLN A 11 2.69 3.21 -27.52
C GLN A 11 2.89 2.05 -26.54
N SER A 12 3.40 0.92 -27.00
CA SER A 12 3.70 -0.24 -26.15
C SER A 12 4.79 0.07 -25.12
N ALA A 13 5.85 0.76 -25.55
CA ALA A 13 6.95 1.16 -24.68
C ALA A 13 6.52 2.20 -23.64
N GLU A 14 5.73 3.20 -24.04
CA GLU A 14 5.15 4.20 -23.13
C GLU A 14 4.26 3.55 -22.07
N THR A 15 3.35 2.67 -22.50
CA THR A 15 2.46 1.93 -21.59
C THR A 15 3.27 1.07 -20.61
N ALA A 16 4.28 0.35 -21.09
CA ALA A 16 5.13 -0.48 -20.23
C ALA A 16 5.90 0.36 -19.20
N MET A 17 6.43 1.52 -19.60
CA MET A 17 7.09 2.45 -18.68
C MET A 17 6.12 3.03 -17.64
N GLU A 18 4.89 3.36 -18.04
CA GLU A 18 3.87 3.86 -17.12
C GLU A 18 3.45 2.78 -16.11
N ALA A 19 3.23 1.55 -16.56
CA ALA A 19 2.93 0.42 -15.68
C ALA A 19 4.08 0.14 -14.69
N ALA A 20 5.33 0.18 -15.17
CA ALA A 20 6.51 0.01 -14.32
C ALA A 20 6.61 1.11 -13.25
N ARG A 21 6.33 2.38 -13.61
CA ARG A 21 6.27 3.49 -12.63
C ARG A 21 5.18 3.26 -11.60
N LYS A 22 3.95 2.92 -12.02
CA LYS A 22 2.82 2.68 -11.10
C LYS A 22 3.11 1.56 -10.11
N VAL A 23 3.74 0.47 -10.55
CA VAL A 23 4.18 -0.63 -9.66
C VAL A 23 5.27 -0.16 -8.69
N GLY A 24 6.24 0.62 -9.17
CA GLY A 24 7.29 1.20 -8.33
C GLY A 24 6.72 2.11 -7.23
N ASP A 25 5.84 3.02 -7.60
CA ASP A 25 5.18 3.96 -6.68
C ASP A 25 4.31 3.24 -5.65
N LEU A 26 3.60 2.18 -6.07
CA LEU A 26 2.79 1.36 -5.19
C LEU A 26 3.65 0.64 -4.15
N ASN A 27 4.77 0.04 -4.56
CA ASN A 27 5.70 -0.61 -3.63
C ASN A 27 6.35 0.38 -2.66
N MET A 28 6.69 1.59 -3.13
CA MET A 28 7.28 2.62 -2.26
C MET A 28 6.26 3.11 -1.22
N ARG A 29 5.01 3.39 -1.63
CA ARG A 29 3.93 3.73 -0.70
C ARG A 29 3.66 2.62 0.32
N ALA A 30 3.73 1.36 -0.12
CA ALA A 30 3.57 0.21 0.77
C ALA A 30 4.66 0.15 1.84
N PHE A 31 5.90 0.33 1.40
CA PHE A 31 7.04 0.34 2.30
C PHE A 31 6.97 1.50 3.30
N ASP A 32 6.70 2.71 2.83
CA ASP A 32 6.57 3.89 3.69
C ASP A 32 5.50 3.70 4.77
N LYS A 33 4.34 3.14 4.39
CA LYS A 33 3.24 2.92 5.33
C LYS A 33 3.57 1.86 6.37
N LEU A 34 4.24 0.78 5.97
CA LEU A 34 4.72 -0.25 6.91
C LEU A 34 5.79 0.31 7.85
N PHE A 35 6.70 1.14 7.33
CA PHE A 35 7.74 1.78 8.12
C PHE A 35 7.15 2.76 9.14
N GLN A 36 6.18 3.58 8.73
CA GLN A 36 5.43 4.45 9.62
C GLN A 36 4.73 3.67 10.74
N GLN A 37 4.07 2.56 10.43
CA GLN A 37 3.44 1.70 11.45
C GLN A 37 4.46 1.13 12.45
N GLN A 38 5.64 0.71 11.98
CA GLN A 38 6.70 0.24 12.88
C GLN A 38 7.27 1.36 13.76
N ALA A 39 7.48 2.56 13.20
CA ALA A 39 7.93 3.72 13.96
C ALA A 39 6.91 4.15 15.03
N ASP A 40 5.62 4.15 14.68
CA ASP A 40 4.53 4.49 15.61
C ASP A 40 4.38 3.48 16.75
N LEU A 41 4.61 2.19 16.47
CA LEU A 41 4.67 1.14 17.49
C LEU A 41 5.91 1.30 18.39
N ALA A 42 7.08 1.58 17.81
CA ALA A 42 8.30 1.81 18.59
C ALA A 42 8.16 3.01 19.54
N ALA A 43 7.64 4.14 19.03
CA ALA A 43 7.35 5.33 19.83
C ALA A 43 6.37 5.02 20.97
N PHE A 44 5.33 4.22 20.69
CA PHE A 44 4.40 3.76 21.72
C PHE A 44 5.08 2.94 22.80
N TYR A 45 5.92 1.97 22.44
CA TYR A 45 6.60 1.16 23.45
C TYR A 45 7.56 1.98 24.31
N MET A 46 8.23 2.99 23.74
CA MET A 46 9.06 3.92 24.51
C MET A 46 8.23 4.75 25.49
N ASP A 47 7.08 5.29 25.03
CA ASP A 47 6.15 6.04 25.88
C ASP A 47 5.56 5.17 26.99
N ALA A 48 5.06 3.97 26.65
CA ALA A 48 4.51 3.01 27.59
C ALA A 48 5.54 2.58 28.65
N THR A 49 6.80 2.40 28.26
CA THR A 49 7.89 2.10 29.19
C THR A 49 8.14 3.26 30.16
N THR A 50 8.17 4.49 29.65
CA THR A 50 8.34 5.70 30.45
C THR A 50 7.21 5.86 31.45
N ARG A 51 5.96 5.75 30.98
CA ARG A 51 4.74 5.83 31.82
C ARG A 51 4.67 4.70 32.84
N SER A 52 5.16 3.51 32.52
CA SER A 52 5.27 2.40 33.48
C SER A 52 6.26 2.71 34.61
N MET A 53 7.42 3.30 34.29
CA MET A 53 8.36 3.77 35.31
C MET A 53 7.78 4.89 36.17
N GLU A 54 7.04 5.82 35.57
CA GLU A 54 6.35 6.87 36.32
C GLU A 54 5.27 6.31 37.26
N LEU A 55 4.49 5.33 36.80
CA LEU A 55 3.48 4.66 37.62
C LEU A 55 4.10 3.99 38.84
N VAL A 56 5.22 3.29 38.68
CA VAL A 56 5.91 2.63 39.80
C VAL A 56 6.50 3.64 40.79
N THR A 57 6.99 4.79 40.31
CA THR A 57 7.65 5.80 41.16
C THR A 57 6.71 6.80 41.81
N LYS A 58 5.53 7.04 41.21
CA LYS A 58 4.59 8.09 41.65
C LYS A 58 3.26 7.57 42.20
N ALA A 59 2.94 6.28 42.06
CA ALA A 59 1.68 5.73 42.58
C ALA A 59 1.61 5.85 44.12
N LYS A 60 0.49 6.36 44.64
CA LYS A 60 0.29 6.53 46.10
C LYS A 60 -0.24 5.26 46.77
N GLY A 61 -0.43 4.18 46.01
CA GLY A 61 -0.88 2.88 46.50
C GLY A 61 -1.21 1.90 45.38
N TYR A 62 -1.61 0.69 45.76
CA TYR A 62 -1.90 -0.42 44.84
C TYR A 62 -3.07 -0.10 43.88
N GLN A 63 -4.07 0.66 44.32
CA GLN A 63 -5.20 1.08 43.47
C GLN A 63 -4.76 1.98 42.31
N ASP A 64 -3.89 2.96 42.56
CA ASP A 64 -3.36 3.85 41.51
C ASP A 64 -2.53 3.05 40.49
N LEU A 65 -1.76 2.07 40.98
CA LEU A 65 -0.92 1.22 40.16
C LEU A 65 -1.76 0.30 39.24
N MET A 66 -2.83 -0.30 39.78
CA MET A 66 -3.79 -1.10 39.02
C MET A 66 -4.58 -0.27 38.01
N ALA A 67 -5.02 0.94 38.38
CA ALA A 67 -5.72 1.83 37.47
C ALA A 67 -4.81 2.23 36.28
N GLY A 68 -3.53 2.52 36.55
CA GLY A 68 -2.56 2.83 35.51
C GLY A 68 -2.22 1.65 34.60
N GLN A 69 -2.07 0.44 35.15
CA GLN A 69 -1.89 -0.75 34.31
C GLN A 69 -3.11 -1.07 33.45
N MET A 70 -4.33 -0.94 33.98
CA MET A 70 -5.55 -1.11 33.18
C MET A 70 -5.63 -0.09 32.04
N ALA A 71 -5.26 1.16 32.29
CA ALA A 71 -5.20 2.19 31.26
C ALA A 71 -4.19 1.84 30.16
N LEU A 72 -2.98 1.41 30.52
CA LEU A 72 -1.95 0.99 29.56
C LEU A 72 -2.39 -0.23 28.73
N VAL A 73 -3.02 -1.22 29.36
CA VAL A 73 -3.55 -2.41 28.66
C VAL A 73 -4.65 -2.02 27.68
N ARG A 74 -5.57 -1.14 28.09
CA ARG A 74 -6.64 -0.65 27.21
C ARG A 74 -6.07 0.09 26.01
N GLU A 75 -5.12 1.00 26.25
CA GLU A 75 -4.47 1.78 25.20
C GLU A 75 -3.71 0.88 24.22
N CYS A 76 -3.00 -0.14 24.72
CA CYS A 76 -2.36 -1.16 23.90
C CYS A 76 -3.38 -1.92 23.03
N GLY A 77 -4.51 -2.34 23.61
CA GLY A 77 -5.59 -3.01 22.89
C GLY A 77 -6.20 -2.16 21.78
N GLU A 78 -6.51 -0.89 22.08
CA GLU A 78 -7.04 0.08 21.11
C GLU A 78 -6.05 0.31 19.95
N ARG A 79 -4.74 0.41 20.26
CA ARG A 79 -3.69 0.63 19.27
C ARG A 79 -3.42 -0.59 18.39
N CYS A 80 -3.48 -1.80 18.94
CA CYS A 80 -3.44 -3.04 18.17
C CYS A 80 -4.61 -3.13 17.17
N ILE A 81 -5.84 -2.87 17.63
CA ILE A 81 -7.03 -2.88 16.77
C ILE A 81 -6.92 -1.81 15.67
N SER A 82 -6.46 -0.61 16.03
CA SER A 82 -6.24 0.47 15.06
C SER A 82 -5.22 0.07 13.98
N THR A 83 -4.07 -0.47 14.41
CA THR A 83 -3.00 -0.93 13.50
C THR A 83 -3.52 -2.01 12.55
N VAL A 84 -4.23 -3.02 13.06
CA VAL A 84 -4.84 -4.08 12.23
C VAL A 84 -5.80 -3.50 11.21
N ARG A 85 -6.70 -2.58 11.61
CA ARG A 85 -7.65 -1.94 10.68
C ARG A 85 -6.93 -1.15 9.59
N GLN A 86 -5.91 -0.39 9.95
CA GLN A 86 -5.11 0.39 8.99
C GLN A 86 -4.37 -0.52 8.01
N THR A 87 -3.78 -1.61 8.49
CA THR A 87 -3.09 -2.59 7.64
C THR A 87 -4.05 -3.30 6.69
N VAL A 88 -5.24 -3.70 7.16
CA VAL A 88 -6.27 -4.33 6.30
C VAL A 88 -6.77 -3.36 5.23
N ALA A 89 -7.06 -2.10 5.61
CA ALA A 89 -7.49 -1.08 4.65
C ALA A 89 -6.41 -0.85 3.59
N PHE A 90 -5.15 -0.70 4.01
CA PHE A 90 -4.02 -0.53 3.13
C PHE A 90 -3.79 -1.73 2.19
N ALA A 91 -3.90 -2.96 2.70
CA ALA A 91 -3.78 -4.17 1.89
C ALA A 91 -4.91 -4.26 0.85
N SER A 92 -6.13 -3.89 1.21
CA SER A 92 -7.28 -3.86 0.29
C SER A 92 -7.10 -2.81 -0.81
N GLU A 93 -6.59 -1.63 -0.46
CA GLU A 93 -6.28 -0.55 -1.41
C GLU A 93 -5.21 -1.01 -2.40
N THR A 94 -4.10 -1.53 -1.90
CA THR A 94 -2.99 -2.09 -2.69
C THR A 94 -3.46 -3.20 -3.64
N ALA A 95 -4.29 -4.12 -3.15
CA ALA A 95 -4.83 -5.20 -3.98
C ALA A 95 -5.76 -4.69 -5.09
N THR A 96 -6.55 -3.65 -4.80
CA THR A 96 -7.42 -3.00 -5.79
C THR A 96 -6.58 -2.35 -6.88
N GLU A 97 -5.54 -1.60 -6.50
CA GLU A 97 -4.65 -0.94 -7.46
C GLU A 97 -3.88 -1.93 -8.35
N TYR A 98 -3.38 -3.04 -7.78
CA TYR A 98 -2.79 -4.12 -8.57
C TYR A 98 -3.79 -4.74 -9.56
N THR A 99 -5.05 -4.93 -9.13
CA THR A 99 -6.12 -5.44 -10.00
C THR A 99 -6.40 -4.46 -11.14
N THR A 100 -6.43 -3.15 -10.86
CA THR A 100 -6.58 -2.11 -11.88
C THR A 100 -5.42 -2.12 -12.88
N LEU A 101 -4.17 -2.24 -12.40
CA LEU A 101 -3.00 -2.37 -13.28
C LEU A 101 -3.10 -3.59 -14.20
N ALA A 102 -3.58 -4.72 -13.70
CA ALA A 102 -3.80 -5.91 -14.51
C ALA A 102 -4.92 -5.69 -15.56
N GLN A 103 -6.02 -5.04 -15.16
CA GLN A 103 -7.12 -4.71 -16.08
C GLN A 103 -6.68 -3.74 -17.18
N ASP A 104 -5.85 -2.75 -16.85
CA ASP A 104 -5.30 -1.80 -17.82
C ASP A 104 -4.37 -2.52 -18.80
N GLY A 105 -3.53 -3.44 -18.32
CA GLY A 105 -2.72 -4.29 -19.19
C GLY A 105 -3.54 -5.14 -20.16
N ILE A 106 -4.66 -5.71 -19.70
CA ILE A 106 -5.59 -6.48 -20.56
C ILE A 106 -6.21 -5.59 -21.63
N LYS A 107 -6.63 -4.36 -21.28
CA LYS A 107 -7.20 -3.40 -22.25
C LYS A 107 -6.19 -3.04 -23.32
N VAL A 108 -4.95 -2.74 -22.93
CA VAL A 108 -3.88 -2.41 -23.88
C VAL A 108 -3.63 -3.58 -24.83
N ALA A 109 -3.61 -4.81 -24.33
CA ALA A 109 -3.45 -6.00 -25.17
C ALA A 109 -4.63 -6.20 -26.15
N GLN A 110 -5.86 -5.89 -25.73
CA GLN A 110 -7.04 -5.90 -26.60
C GLN A 110 -6.94 -4.83 -27.69
N ASP A 111 -6.57 -3.60 -27.34
CA ASP A 111 -6.44 -2.49 -28.27
C ASP A 111 -5.35 -2.76 -29.32
N GLN A 112 -4.23 -3.35 -28.91
CA GLN A 112 -3.16 -3.79 -29.82
C GLN A 112 -3.62 -4.90 -30.76
N MET A 113 -4.39 -5.88 -30.27
CA MET A 113 -4.98 -6.93 -31.12
C MET A 113 -5.96 -6.34 -32.15
N THR A 114 -6.80 -5.38 -31.74
CA THR A 114 -7.74 -4.71 -32.64
C THR A 114 -7.00 -3.87 -33.70
N GLN A 115 -5.96 -3.13 -33.33
CA GLN A 115 -5.11 -2.41 -34.27
C GLN A 115 -4.41 -3.37 -35.25
N ALA A 116 -3.83 -4.47 -34.75
CA ALA A 116 -3.18 -5.47 -35.59
C ALA A 116 -4.13 -6.13 -36.60
N ALA A 117 -5.35 -6.46 -36.17
CA ALA A 117 -6.40 -6.99 -37.05
C ALA A 117 -6.82 -5.97 -38.13
N GLY A 118 -6.95 -4.68 -37.75
CA GLY A 118 -7.25 -3.59 -38.68
C GLY A 118 -6.14 -3.36 -39.71
N MET A 119 -4.87 -3.48 -39.30
CA MET A 119 -3.72 -3.44 -40.21
C MET A 119 -3.72 -4.63 -41.18
N ALA A 120 -4.02 -5.84 -40.71
CA ALA A 120 -4.10 -7.03 -41.53
C ALA A 120 -5.23 -6.95 -42.57
N MET A 121 -6.41 -6.43 -42.20
CA MET A 121 -7.50 -6.18 -43.14
C MET A 121 -7.13 -5.13 -44.20
N LYS A 122 -6.46 -4.04 -43.81
CA LYS A 122 -5.98 -3.02 -44.76
C LYS A 122 -4.89 -3.53 -45.70
N ALA A 123 -4.09 -4.50 -45.28
CA ALA A 123 -3.08 -5.14 -46.12
C ALA A 123 -3.66 -6.17 -47.10
N ALA A 124 -4.88 -6.66 -46.84
CA ALA A 124 -5.59 -7.64 -47.66
C ALA A 124 -6.59 -7.00 -48.66
N ALA A 125 -6.80 -5.69 -48.59
CA ALA A 125 -7.64 -4.89 -49.49
C ALA A 125 -6.77 -4.11 -50.49
#